data_AF-A0A8X6RZV1-F1
#
_entry.id   AF-A0A8X6RZV1-F1
#
_cell.length_a   1.000
_cell.length_b   1.000
_cell.length_c   1.000
_cell.angle_alpha   90.00
_cell.angle_beta   90.00
_cell.angle_gamma   90.00
#
_symmetry.space_group_name_H-M   'P 1'
#
loop_
_entity.id
_entity.type
_entity.pdbx_description
1 polymer ?
#
loop_
_entity_poly.entity_id
_entity_poly.type
_entity_poly.pdbx_seq_one_letter_code
_entity_poly.pdbx_strand_id
1 'polypeptide(L)'
;MDKIIKVGRWVPHELTECQQENRKFVCEMLLARYKHKSYIHRIVTGNEKWIYFENVKRNRSYVHPGKPSKSNTRLNRFGRKTMLCIFWDQEDPIYYELLKPSETVNTDCCKQQLLNLNDSVLEKRD
;
A
#
# COMPACT_ATOMS: atom_id res chain seq x y z
N MET A 1 17.04 -27.95 26.29
CA MET A 1 16.39 -26.68 26.73
C MET A 1 16.23 -25.84 25.48
N ASP A 2 15.11 -26.00 24.80
CA ASP A 2 15.10 -25.83 23.34
C ASP A 2 14.54 -24.47 22.96
N LYS A 3 15.42 -23.45 22.97
CA LYS A 3 15.11 -22.15 22.37
C LYS A 3 15.25 -22.27 20.85
N ILE A 4 14.16 -22.06 20.14
CA ILE A 4 14.13 -21.98 18.68
C ILE A 4 14.43 -20.54 18.25
N ILE A 5 15.33 -20.36 17.29
CA ILE A 5 15.63 -19.03 16.72
C ILE A 5 14.45 -18.58 15.85
N LYS A 6 13.88 -17.41 16.15
CA LYS A 6 12.86 -16.74 15.33
C LYS A 6 13.40 -15.41 14.82
N VAL A 7 13.05 -15.08 13.59
CA VAL A 7 13.37 -13.77 12.99
C VAL A 7 12.32 -12.76 13.45
N GLY A 8 12.76 -11.58 13.88
CA GLY A 8 11.88 -10.46 14.24
C GLY A 8 11.05 -9.97 13.06
N ARG A 9 9.86 -9.42 13.35
CA ARG A 9 8.98 -8.85 12.33
C ARG A 9 9.29 -7.36 12.16
N TRP A 10 9.31 -6.90 10.91
CA TRP A 10 9.34 -5.46 10.62
C TRP A 10 7.97 -4.85 10.89
N VAL A 11 7.94 -3.78 11.67
CA VAL A 11 6.75 -2.95 11.89
C VAL A 11 7.00 -1.56 11.27
N PRO A 12 5.99 -0.88 10.72
CA PRO A 12 6.20 0.38 10.01
C PRO A 12 6.72 1.53 10.88
N HIS A 13 6.22 1.63 12.12
CA HIS A 13 6.55 2.72 13.04
C HIS A 13 6.35 2.27 14.49
N GLU A 14 7.13 2.84 15.40
CA GLU A 14 6.93 2.68 16.84
C GLU A 14 5.87 3.68 17.32
N LEU A 15 4.74 3.17 17.80
CA LEU A 15 3.59 4.00 18.14
C LEU A 15 3.70 4.52 19.58
N THR A 16 3.39 5.79 19.79
CA THR A 16 3.19 6.35 21.14
C THR A 16 1.92 5.78 21.78
N GLU A 17 1.82 5.80 23.10
CA GLU A 17 0.62 5.32 23.82
C GLU A 17 -0.65 6.03 23.33
N CYS A 18 -0.61 7.35 23.17
CA CYS A 18 -1.72 8.14 22.63
C CYS A 18 -2.11 7.70 21.20
N GLN A 19 -1.13 7.40 20.33
CA GLN A 19 -1.43 6.88 18.98
C GLN A 19 -2.07 5.49 19.03
N GLN A 20 -1.66 4.64 19.97
CA GLN A 20 -2.25 3.31 20.17
C GLN A 20 -3.70 3.42 20.66
N GLU A 21 -3.96 4.28 21.64
CA GLU A 21 -5.30 4.54 22.17
C GLU A 21 -6.22 5.10 21.10
N ASN A 22 -5.76 6.10 20.33
CA ASN A 22 -6.56 6.67 19.25
C ASN A 22 -6.89 5.62 18.17
N ARG A 23 -5.93 4.78 17.79
CA ARG A 23 -6.19 3.67 16.84
C ARG A 23 -7.19 2.68 17.40
N LYS A 24 -7.09 2.31 18.67
CA LYS A 24 -8.03 1.41 19.35
C LYS A 24 -9.44 2.01 19.34
N PHE A 25 -9.58 3.25 19.76
CA PHE A 25 -10.85 3.97 19.81
C PHE A 25 -11.53 4.04 18.44
N VAL A 26 -10.81 4.44 17.38
CA VAL A 26 -11.36 4.50 16.02
C VAL A 26 -11.80 3.10 15.54
N CYS A 27 -11.01 2.06 15.80
CA CYS A 27 -11.37 0.68 15.47
C CYS A 27 -12.63 0.21 16.20
N GLU A 28 -12.76 0.49 17.50
CA GLU A 28 -13.95 0.14 18.30
C GLU A 28 -15.20 0.84 17.76
N MET A 29 -15.10 2.14 17.44
CA MET A 29 -16.19 2.91 16.86
C MET A 29 -16.62 2.38 15.48
N LEU A 30 -15.66 2.13 14.58
CA LEU A 30 -15.92 1.59 13.24
C LEU A 30 -16.52 0.17 13.30
N LEU A 31 -16.08 -0.65 14.25
CA LEU A 31 -16.60 -1.99 14.49
C LEU A 31 -18.04 -1.95 15.04
N ALA A 32 -18.32 -1.07 15.99
CA ALA A 32 -19.68 -0.89 16.53
C ALA A 32 -20.65 -0.48 15.41
N ARG A 33 -20.26 0.47 14.55
CA ARG A 33 -21.04 0.85 13.37
C ARG A 33 -21.28 -0.33 12.42
N TYR A 34 -20.26 -1.15 12.19
CA TYR A 34 -20.34 -2.31 11.29
C TYR A 34 -21.30 -3.37 11.83
N LYS A 35 -21.23 -3.65 13.14
CA LYS A 35 -22.11 -4.59 13.83
C LYS A 35 -23.58 -4.14 13.79
N HIS A 36 -23.83 -2.83 13.82
CA HIS A 36 -25.18 -2.29 13.68
C HIS A 36 -25.70 -2.45 12.25
N LYS A 37 -24.90 -2.09 11.24
CA LYS A 37 -25.23 -2.30 9.82
C LYS A 37 -23.95 -2.35 8.99
N SER A 38 -23.79 -3.39 8.18
CA SER A 38 -22.67 -3.49 7.24
C SER A 38 -22.66 -2.30 6.29
N TYR A 39 -21.51 -1.64 6.18
CA TYR A 39 -21.27 -0.50 5.29
C TYR A 39 -20.06 -0.71 4.36
N ILE A 40 -19.44 -1.89 4.41
CA ILE A 40 -18.23 -2.21 3.62
C ILE A 40 -18.51 -2.07 2.11
N HIS A 41 -19.68 -2.51 1.65
CA HIS A 41 -20.13 -2.39 0.25
C HIS A 41 -20.22 -0.94 -0.27
N ARG A 42 -20.13 0.07 0.60
CA ARG A 42 -20.18 1.49 0.22
C ARG A 42 -18.81 2.13 0.19
N ILE A 43 -17.79 1.47 0.74
CA ILE A 43 -16.44 2.03 0.88
C ILE A 43 -15.77 2.01 -0.48
N VAL A 44 -15.39 3.21 -0.93
CA VAL A 44 -14.35 3.40 -1.93
C VAL A 44 -13.12 3.87 -1.17
N THR A 45 -11.98 3.21 -1.39
CA THR A 45 -10.70 3.58 -0.80
C THR A 45 -9.69 3.83 -1.90
N GLY A 46 -8.65 4.58 -1.61
CA GLY A 46 -7.54 4.78 -2.55
C GLY A 46 -6.22 4.94 -1.82
N ASN A 47 -5.13 4.78 -2.56
CA ASN A 47 -3.78 4.98 -2.06
C ASN A 47 -2.81 5.23 -3.22
N GLU A 48 -1.68 5.86 -2.92
CA GLU A 48 -0.58 6.03 -3.86
C GLU A 48 0.54 5.02 -3.63
N LYS A 49 1.18 4.59 -4.72
CA LYS A 49 2.32 3.68 -4.66
C LYS A 49 3.36 4.01 -5.72
N TRP A 50 4.61 4.14 -5.30
CA TRP A 50 5.74 4.18 -6.23
C TRP A 50 5.97 2.80 -6.87
N ILE A 51 5.99 2.78 -8.21
CA ILE A 51 6.36 1.63 -9.03
C ILE A 51 7.69 1.93 -9.71
N TYR A 52 8.70 1.13 -9.40
CA TYR A 52 10.01 1.20 -10.03
C TYR A 52 10.00 0.39 -11.32
N PHE A 53 10.58 0.94 -12.39
CA PHE A 53 10.69 0.24 -13.68
C PHE A 53 11.59 -1.00 -13.57
N GLU A 54 12.64 -0.90 -12.77
CA GLU A 54 13.53 -2.01 -12.44
C GLU A 54 13.25 -2.43 -11.00
N ASN A 55 12.67 -3.61 -10.79
CA ASN A 55 12.40 -4.15 -9.46
C ASN A 55 13.26 -5.41 -9.21
N VAL A 56 14.56 -5.19 -8.99
CA VAL A 56 15.53 -6.28 -8.74
C VAL A 56 15.23 -6.93 -7.39
N LYS A 57 14.80 -8.19 -7.41
CA LYS A 57 14.56 -9.00 -6.21
C LYS A 57 15.81 -9.80 -5.86
N ARG A 58 16.09 -9.95 -4.57
CA ARG A 58 17.15 -10.84 -4.10
C ARG A 58 16.71 -12.29 -4.30
N ASN A 59 17.35 -12.98 -5.25
CA ASN A 59 17.08 -14.38 -5.50
C ASN A 59 17.70 -15.27 -4.41
N ARG A 60 16.93 -16.28 -3.97
CA ARG A 60 17.48 -17.39 -3.19
C ARG A 60 18.10 -18.38 -4.16
N SER A 61 19.31 -18.85 -3.86
CA SER A 61 19.96 -19.90 -4.64
C SER A 61 20.36 -21.05 -3.72
N TYR A 62 20.25 -22.27 -4.23
CA TYR A 62 20.80 -23.45 -3.59
C TYR A 62 22.29 -23.50 -3.91
N VAL A 63 23.14 -23.43 -2.89
CA VAL A 63 24.60 -23.50 -3.02
C VAL A 63 25.16 -24.52 -2.04
N HIS A 64 26.27 -25.16 -2.42
CA HIS A 64 27.00 -26.03 -1.51
C HIS A 64 27.58 -25.24 -0.32
N PRO A 65 27.80 -25.88 0.84
CA PRO A 65 28.43 -25.25 1.99
C PRO A 65 29.76 -24.58 1.61
N GLY A 66 29.96 -23.33 2.05
CA GLY A 66 31.18 -22.56 1.77
C GLY A 66 31.25 -21.93 0.37
N LYS A 67 30.27 -22.15 -0.51
CA LYS A 67 30.22 -21.47 -1.83
C LYS A 67 29.37 -20.19 -1.77
N PRO A 68 29.81 -19.09 -2.41
CA PRO A 68 29.02 -17.88 -2.47
C PRO A 68 27.80 -18.04 -3.37
N SER A 69 26.68 -17.44 -2.98
CA SER A 69 25.51 -17.25 -3.85
C SER A 69 25.81 -16.23 -4.95
N LYS A 70 25.09 -16.32 -6.07
CA LYS A 70 25.05 -15.24 -7.08
C LYS A 70 24.71 -13.91 -6.39
N SER A 71 25.51 -12.89 -6.67
CA SER A 71 25.23 -11.51 -6.26
C SER A 71 24.15 -10.92 -7.16
N ASN A 72 23.28 -10.10 -6.57
CA ASN A 72 22.33 -9.29 -7.33
C ASN A 72 22.72 -7.83 -7.13
N THR A 73 22.54 -7.00 -8.15
CA THR A 73 22.73 -5.55 -8.04
C THR A 73 21.74 -4.99 -7.01
N ARG A 74 22.22 -4.08 -6.16
CA ARG A 74 21.33 -3.40 -5.22
C ARG A 74 20.38 -2.51 -6.01
N LEU A 75 19.10 -2.50 -5.61
CA LEU A 75 18.11 -1.61 -6.20
C LEU A 75 18.58 -0.15 -6.13
N ASN A 76 18.58 0.55 -7.26
CA ASN A 76 18.86 1.98 -7.29
C ASN A 76 17.66 2.74 -6.71
N ARG A 77 17.84 3.35 -5.52
CA ARG A 77 16.80 4.14 -4.83
C ARG A 77 16.31 5.32 -5.67
N PHE A 78 17.18 5.88 -6.50
CA PHE A 78 16.88 7.00 -7.42
C PHE A 78 16.63 6.52 -8.84
N GLY A 79 16.41 5.21 -9.03
CA GLY A 79 16.05 4.65 -10.32
C GLY A 79 14.70 5.21 -10.81
N ARG A 80 14.47 5.07 -12.12
CA ARG A 80 13.21 5.49 -12.74
C ARG A 80 12.03 4.86 -12.03
N LYS A 81 11.08 5.71 -11.64
CA LYS A 81 9.84 5.32 -10.96
C LYS A 81 8.70 6.24 -11.38
N THR A 82 7.51 5.70 -11.30
CA THR A 82 6.24 6.41 -11.53
C THR A 82 5.32 6.16 -10.33
N MET A 83 4.43 7.11 -10.06
CA MET A 83 3.45 7.00 -8.98
C MET A 83 2.13 6.51 -9.55
N LEU A 84 1.65 5.38 -9.05
CA LEU A 84 0.29 4.90 -9.27
C LEU A 84 -0.61 5.48 -8.19
N CYS A 85 -1.64 6.21 -8.60
CA CYS A 85 -2.77 6.59 -7.76
C CYS A 85 -3.92 5.66 -8.14
N ILE A 86 -4.46 4.89 -7.20
CA ILE A 86 -5.52 3.92 -7.49
C ILE A 86 -6.61 3.98 -6.43
N PHE A 87 -7.86 3.89 -6.88
CA PHE A 87 -9.07 3.85 -6.07
C PHE A 87 -9.89 2.61 -6.45
N TRP A 88 -10.44 1.93 -5.45
CA TRP A 88 -11.17 0.68 -5.61
C TRP A 88 -12.23 0.49 -4.52
N ASP A 89 -13.21 -0.35 -4.79
CA ASP A 89 -14.20 -0.81 -3.81
C ASP A 89 -13.99 -2.30 -3.47
N GLN A 90 -15.01 -2.94 -2.90
CA GLN A 90 -14.94 -4.37 -2.54
C GLN A 90 -14.91 -5.31 -3.75
N GLU A 91 -15.27 -4.84 -4.94
CA GLU A 91 -15.42 -5.65 -6.15
C GLU A 91 -14.17 -5.50 -7.04
N ASP A 92 -13.86 -4.26 -7.45
CA ASP A 92 -12.85 -4.01 -8.46
C ASP A 92 -12.25 -2.58 -8.37
N PRO A 93 -11.09 -2.34 -9.01
CA PRO A 93 -10.61 -0.99 -9.27
C PRO A 93 -11.67 -0.12 -9.95
N ILE A 94 -11.79 1.13 -9.50
CA ILE A 94 -12.75 2.11 -10.05
C ILE A 94 -12.03 3.11 -10.93
N TYR A 95 -10.96 3.72 -10.41
CA TYR A 95 -10.19 4.72 -11.11
C TYR A 95 -8.71 4.54 -10.76
N TYR A 96 -7.85 4.70 -11.75
CA TYR A 96 -6.42 4.75 -11.52
C TYR A 96 -5.76 5.72 -12.48
N GLU A 97 -4.65 6.28 -12.03
CA GLU A 97 -3.83 7.20 -12.80
C GLU A 97 -2.36 6.89 -12.56
N LEU A 98 -1.59 6.86 -13.65
CA LEU A 98 -0.15 6.70 -13.60
C LEU A 98 0.50 8.04 -13.94
N LEU A 99 1.11 8.68 -12.94
CA LEU A 99 1.76 9.98 -13.14
C LEU A 99 3.01 9.83 -14.03
N LYS A 100 3.44 10.92 -14.67
CA LYS A 100 4.67 10.86 -15.46
C LYS A 100 5.87 10.58 -14.55
N PRO A 101 6.98 10.03 -15.10
CA PRO A 101 8.16 9.75 -14.30
C PRO A 101 8.61 10.98 -13.51
N SER A 102 8.89 10.77 -12.22
CA SER A 102 9.30 11.81 -11.26
C SER A 102 8.24 12.84 -10.85
N GLU A 103 6.99 12.74 -11.33
CA GLU A 103 5.88 13.52 -10.79
C GLU A 103 5.36 12.94 -9.47
N THR A 104 4.79 13.80 -8.63
CA THR A 104 4.19 13.45 -7.34
C THR A 104 2.81 14.07 -7.23
N VAL A 105 1.91 13.44 -6.47
CA VAL A 105 0.62 14.04 -6.15
C VAL A 105 0.83 15.33 -5.36
N ASN A 106 0.42 16.45 -5.95
CA ASN A 106 0.25 17.72 -5.25
C ASN A 106 -1.26 17.97 -5.00
N THR A 107 -1.58 19.09 -4.36
CA THR A 107 -2.97 19.42 -3.99
C THR A 107 -3.89 19.49 -5.20
N ASP A 108 -3.44 20.06 -6.33
CA ASP A 108 -4.30 20.27 -7.50
C ASP A 108 -4.52 18.97 -8.29
N CYS A 109 -3.47 18.13 -8.39
CA CYS A 109 -3.57 16.77 -8.91
C CYS A 109 -4.57 15.95 -8.10
N CYS A 110 -4.49 16.00 -6.76
CA CYS A 110 -5.42 15.30 -5.87
C CYS A 110 -6.88 15.77 -6.08
N LYS A 111 -7.11 17.09 -6.17
CA LYS A 111 -8.46 17.63 -6.47
C LYS A 111 -9.00 17.10 -7.80
N GLN A 112 -8.19 17.14 -8.86
CA GLN A 112 -8.61 16.65 -10.17
C GLN A 112 -8.89 15.14 -10.15
N GLN A 113 -8.05 14.36 -9.45
CA GLN A 113 -8.27 12.92 -9.26
C GLN A 113 -9.58 12.62 -8.54
N LEU A 114 -9.97 13.42 -7.54
CA LEU A 114 -11.25 13.23 -6.84
C LEU A 114 -12.45 13.55 -7.71
N LEU A 115 -12.35 14.54 -8.61
CA LEU A 115 -13.39 14.83 -9.59
C LEU A 115 -13.54 13.66 -10.58
N ASN A 116 -12.44 13.22 -11.18
CA ASN A 116 -12.43 12.09 -12.11
C ASN A 116 -12.91 10.79 -11.44
N LEU A 117 -12.53 10.58 -10.18
CA LEU A 117 -13.02 9.45 -9.37
C LEU A 117 -14.53 9.53 -9.19
N ASN A 118 -15.08 10.69 -8.87
CA ASN A 118 -16.51 10.85 -8.67
C ASN A 118 -17.29 10.48 -9.94
N ASP A 119 -16.83 10.95 -11.10
CA ASP A 119 -17.43 10.61 -12.40
C ASP A 119 -17.36 9.09 -12.63
N SER A 120 -16.20 8.47 -12.39
CA SER A 120 -16.01 7.02 -12.51
C SER A 120 -16.89 6.21 -11.54
N VAL A 121 -17.14 6.73 -10.33
CA VAL A 121 -18.02 6.09 -9.34
C VAL A 121 -19.48 6.17 -9.77
N LEU A 122 -19.91 7.30 -10.37
CA LEU A 122 -21.26 7.45 -10.90
C LEU A 122 -21.49 6.47 -12.05
N GLU A 123 -20.59 6.42 -13.02
CA GLU A 123 -20.67 5.49 -14.16
C GLU A 123 -20.71 4.01 -13.73
N LYS A 124 -19.99 3.63 -12.67
CA LYS A 124 -19.96 2.24 -12.19
C LYS A 124 -21.25 1.84 -11.44
N ARG A 125 -21.97 2.81 -10.86
CA ARG A 125 -23.09 2.56 -9.93
C ARG A 125 -24.47 2.79 -10.54
N ASP A 126 -24.54 3.25 -11.78
CA ASP A 126 -25.76 3.27 -12.61
C ASP A 126 -26.09 1.87 -13.16
#